data_AF-K2G908-F1
#
_entry.id   AF-K2G908-F1
#
_cell.length_a   1.000
_cell.length_b   1.000
_cell.length_c   1.000
_cell.angle_alpha   90.00
_cell.angle_beta   90.00
_cell.angle_gamma   90.00
#
_symmetry.space_group_name_H-M   'P 1'
#
loop_
_entity.id
_entity.type
_entity.pdbx_description
1 polymer ?
#
loop_
_entity_poly.entity_id
_entity_poly.type
_entity_poly.pdbx_seq_one_letter_code
_entity_poly.pdbx_strand_id
1 'polypeptide(L)'
;MKNYKLEHNLIGEENWPSLPSIFVGGIAGQEDVSADNAGDENEKIVQSWKNVVILKATSEKPTEFYVGFSNYAIVCYLKHEFVTDVMYAMRISPTDNRYFVLPKNIEDKILLEMVEVTTVDDEKYKDLILI
;
A
#
# COMPACT_ATOMS: atom_id res chain seq x y z
N MET A 1 27.70 -24.35 -5.99
CA MET A 1 27.15 -23.20 -5.24
C MET A 1 26.52 -23.72 -3.97
N LYS A 2 26.69 -23.04 -2.83
CA LYS A 2 26.03 -23.40 -1.57
C LYS A 2 24.62 -22.85 -1.53
N ASN A 3 23.66 -23.63 -1.04
CA ASN A 3 22.28 -23.18 -0.93
C ASN A 3 22.01 -22.75 0.51
N TYR A 4 22.38 -21.50 0.80
CA TYR A 4 22.30 -20.89 2.12
C TYR A 4 20.89 -20.98 2.74
N LYS A 5 19.85 -20.95 1.91
CA LYS A 5 18.44 -21.00 2.35
C LYS A 5 18.06 -22.38 2.90
N LEU A 6 18.47 -23.44 2.21
CA LEU A 6 18.21 -24.83 2.60
C LEU A 6 19.12 -25.28 3.75
N GLU A 7 20.40 -24.87 3.72
CA GLU A 7 21.39 -25.25 4.73
C GLU A 7 21.05 -24.73 6.14
N HIS A 8 20.32 -23.61 6.22
CA HIS A 8 20.00 -22.96 7.50
C HIS A 8 18.49 -22.86 7.80
N ASN A 9 17.63 -23.50 7.00
CA ASN A 9 16.18 -23.40 7.09
C ASN A 9 15.68 -21.96 7.34
N LEU A 10 16.17 -20.99 6.56
CA LEU A 10 15.88 -19.56 6.78
C LEU A 10 14.42 -19.17 6.51
N ILE A 11 13.58 -20.14 6.11
CA ILE A 11 12.14 -19.98 5.89
C ILE A 11 11.37 -20.32 7.17
N GLY A 12 11.96 -21.09 8.09
CA GLY A 12 11.26 -21.68 9.24
C GLY A 12 10.52 -22.98 8.90
N GLU A 13 9.85 -23.56 9.89
CA GLU A 13 9.00 -24.76 9.70
C GLU A 13 7.56 -24.42 9.25
N GLU A 14 7.17 -23.14 9.30
CA GLU A 14 5.86 -22.66 8.89
C GLU A 14 5.95 -21.65 7.73
N ASN A 15 4.79 -21.40 7.11
CA ASN A 15 4.58 -20.69 5.85
C ASN A 15 5.53 -19.50 5.59
N TRP A 16 5.91 -19.32 4.31
CA TRP A 16 6.67 -18.15 3.86
C TRP A 16 6.09 -16.85 4.44
N PRO A 17 6.87 -16.04 5.19
CA PRO A 17 6.38 -14.78 5.71
C PRO A 17 5.94 -13.90 4.54
N SER A 18 4.73 -13.36 4.66
CA SER A 18 4.10 -12.57 3.61
C SER A 18 3.63 -11.23 4.17
N LEU A 19 3.84 -10.18 3.39
CA LEU A 19 3.33 -8.86 3.72
C LEU A 19 1.88 -8.76 3.27
N PRO A 20 0.97 -8.23 4.11
CA PRO A 20 -0.41 -7.99 3.70
C PRO A 20 -0.43 -7.02 2.52
N SER A 21 -1.10 -7.42 1.44
CA SER A 21 -1.20 -6.59 0.25
C SER A 21 -2.53 -6.79 -0.47
N ILE A 22 -3.03 -5.71 -1.09
CA ILE A 22 -4.25 -5.66 -1.89
C ILE A 22 -3.88 -5.22 -3.29
N PHE A 23 -4.42 -5.92 -4.29
CA PHE A 23 -4.31 -5.51 -5.69
C PHE A 23 -5.58 -4.81 -6.13
N VAL A 24 -5.41 -3.67 -6.79
CA VAL A 24 -6.51 -2.87 -7.34
C VAL A 24 -6.19 -2.58 -8.80
N GLY A 25 -7.15 -2.87 -9.67
CA GLY A 25 -7.03 -2.58 -11.09
C GLY A 25 -6.91 -1.08 -11.34
N GLY A 26 -6.05 -0.70 -12.29
CA GLY A 26 -5.87 0.70 -12.69
C GLY A 26 -7.12 1.30 -13.34
N ILE A 27 -7.25 2.62 -13.24
CA ILE A 27 -8.36 3.36 -13.87
C ILE A 27 -7.83 4.24 -14.99
N ALA A 28 -7.88 3.70 -16.20
CA ALA A 28 -7.39 4.35 -17.41
C ALA A 28 -8.07 5.71 -17.68
N GLY A 29 -7.40 6.57 -18.45
CA GLY A 29 -7.91 7.88 -18.87
C GLY A 29 -7.42 9.06 -18.04
N GLN A 30 -6.47 8.84 -17.13
CA GLN A 30 -5.75 9.88 -16.40
C GLN A 30 -4.26 9.85 -16.77
N GLU A 31 -3.56 10.95 -16.52
CA GLU A 31 -2.11 11.02 -16.72
C GLU A 31 -1.39 10.08 -15.74
N ASP A 32 -0.37 9.35 -16.19
CA ASP A 32 0.42 8.44 -15.33
C ASP A 32 1.75 9.08 -14.94
N VAL A 33 2.34 8.61 -13.84
CA VAL A 33 3.66 9.04 -13.40
C VAL A 33 4.75 8.49 -14.34
N SER A 34 5.86 9.21 -14.45
CA SER A 34 7.01 8.78 -15.25
C SER A 34 8.30 8.84 -14.44
N ALA A 35 9.24 7.92 -14.74
CA ALA A 35 10.59 7.97 -14.17
C ALA A 35 11.40 9.17 -14.67
N ASP A 36 11.00 9.77 -15.80
CA ASP A 36 11.67 10.94 -16.39
C ASP A 36 11.19 12.27 -15.79
N ASN A 37 10.05 12.27 -15.10
CA ASN A 37 9.47 13.46 -14.48
C ASN A 37 10.22 13.84 -13.20
N ALA A 38 10.22 15.13 -12.87
CA ALA A 38 10.68 15.57 -11.56
C ALA A 38 9.73 15.09 -10.45
N GLY A 39 10.24 14.99 -9.22
CA GLY A 39 9.45 14.48 -8.09
C GLY A 39 8.20 15.31 -7.79
N ASP A 40 8.27 16.64 -7.92
CA ASP A 40 7.14 17.55 -7.71
C ASP A 40 6.11 17.52 -8.87
N GLU A 41 6.55 17.15 -10.07
CA GLU A 41 5.68 16.93 -11.22
C GLU A 41 4.87 15.64 -11.04
N ASN A 42 5.53 14.53 -10.68
CA ASN A 42 4.84 13.28 -10.36
C ASN A 42 3.86 13.46 -9.19
N GLU A 43 4.22 14.25 -8.17
CA GLU A 43 3.31 14.57 -7.06
C GLU A 43 2.03 15.28 -7.55
N LYS A 44 2.14 16.24 -8.47
CA LYS A 44 0.96 16.91 -9.05
C LYS A 44 0.08 15.95 -9.85
N ILE A 45 0.69 15.05 -10.61
CA ILE A 45 -0.03 14.02 -11.37
C ILE A 45 -0.81 13.12 -10.41
N VAL A 46 -0.17 12.60 -9.36
CA VAL A 46 -0.83 11.78 -8.33
C VAL A 46 -1.98 12.55 -7.68
N GLN A 47 -1.77 13.81 -7.28
CA GLN A 47 -2.81 14.64 -6.68
C GLN A 47 -4.00 14.94 -7.62
N SER A 48 -3.81 14.81 -8.94
CA SER A 48 -4.89 14.95 -9.92
C SER A 48 -5.82 13.73 -9.96
N TRP A 49 -5.36 12.55 -9.51
CA TRP A 49 -6.12 11.31 -9.64
C TRP A 49 -7.35 11.28 -8.74
N LYS A 50 -8.54 11.17 -9.33
CA LYS A 50 -9.79 11.32 -8.58
C LYS A 50 -10.27 10.06 -7.88
N ASN A 51 -9.82 8.89 -8.32
CA ASN A 51 -10.27 7.63 -7.77
C ASN A 51 -9.37 7.20 -6.61
N VAL A 52 -9.99 6.66 -5.57
CA VAL A 52 -9.32 6.18 -4.37
C VAL A 52 -9.81 4.79 -4.00
N VAL A 53 -8.93 4.01 -3.40
CA VAL A 53 -9.31 2.81 -2.65
C VAL A 53 -9.34 3.16 -1.17
N ILE A 54 -10.39 2.72 -0.49
CA ILE A 54 -10.52 2.80 0.97
C ILE A 54 -9.97 1.51 1.57
N LEU A 55 -8.95 1.63 2.40
CA LEU A 55 -8.25 0.51 3.03
C LEU A 55 -8.44 0.57 4.54
N LYS A 56 -8.53 -0.60 5.16
CA LYS A 56 -8.57 -0.75 6.62
C LYS A 56 -7.44 -1.67 7.07
N ALA A 57 -6.61 -1.19 7.99
CA ALA A 57 -5.54 -1.99 8.61
C ALA A 57 -5.92 -2.32 10.05
N THR A 58 -5.96 -3.61 10.40
CA THR A 58 -6.33 -4.10 11.74
C THR A 58 -5.30 -5.11 12.26
N SER A 59 -5.27 -5.31 13.57
CA SER A 59 -4.47 -6.35 14.24
C SER A 59 -5.10 -6.71 15.58
N GLU A 60 -4.68 -7.83 16.19
CA GLU A 60 -5.15 -8.25 17.51
C GLU A 60 -4.71 -7.31 18.64
N LYS A 61 -3.65 -6.54 18.41
CA LYS A 61 -3.11 -5.53 19.32
C LYS A 61 -2.70 -4.29 18.52
N PRO A 62 -2.66 -3.09 19.14
CA PRO A 62 -2.10 -1.90 18.49
C PRO A 62 -0.69 -2.19 17.94
N THR A 63 -0.55 -2.10 16.63
CA THR A 63 0.68 -2.46 15.91
C THR A 63 1.10 -1.30 15.02
N GLU A 64 2.37 -0.91 15.10
CA GLU A 64 2.95 0.15 14.28
C GLU A 64 3.31 -0.38 12.88
N PHE A 65 2.99 0.40 11.83
CA PHE A 65 3.26 0.00 10.45
C PHE A 65 3.50 1.20 9.52
N TYR A 66 4.09 0.90 8.37
CA TYR A 66 4.24 1.83 7.25
C TYR A 66 3.31 1.43 6.10
N VAL A 67 2.80 2.42 5.39
CA VAL A 67 2.02 2.23 4.17
C VAL A 67 2.95 2.27 2.96
N GLY A 68 2.75 1.37 2.01
CA GLY A 68 3.44 1.40 0.74
C GLY A 68 2.52 1.04 -0.42
N PHE A 69 3.00 1.40 -1.61
CA PHE A 69 2.34 1.03 -2.85
C PHE A 69 3.38 0.68 -3.90
N SER A 70 2.95 -0.10 -4.87
CA SER A 70 3.73 -0.40 -6.05
C SER A 70 2.82 -0.48 -7.26
N ASN A 71 3.32 -0.04 -8.40
CA ASN A 71 2.75 -0.35 -9.70
C ASN A 71 3.79 -1.10 -10.53
N TYR A 72 3.59 -1.21 -11.85
CA TYR A 72 4.54 -1.90 -12.73
C TYR A 72 5.93 -1.22 -12.80
N ALA A 73 6.03 0.07 -12.46
CA ALA A 73 7.23 0.89 -12.63
C ALA A 73 7.98 1.16 -11.32
N ILE A 74 7.26 1.33 -10.22
CA ILE A 74 7.84 1.79 -8.94
C ILE A 74 7.30 1.02 -7.74
N VAL A 75 8.13 0.97 -6.69
CA VAL A 75 7.76 0.52 -5.34
C VAL A 75 8.15 1.62 -4.38
N CYS A 76 7.17 2.17 -3.66
CA CYS A 76 7.35 3.29 -2.75
C CYS A 76 6.69 3.00 -1.39
N TYR A 77 7.16 3.67 -0.35
CA TYR A 77 6.54 3.65 0.97
C TYR A 77 6.61 5.02 1.63
N LEU A 78 5.59 5.30 2.45
CA LEU A 78 5.52 6.51 3.24
C LEU A 78 6.24 6.28 4.57
N LYS A 79 7.26 7.11 4.87
CA LYS A 79 8.00 7.08 6.14
C LYS A 79 7.22 7.68 7.32
N HIS A 80 5.90 7.56 7.30
CA HIS A 80 5.02 7.94 8.40
C HIS A 80 4.56 6.66 9.10
N GLU A 81 4.68 6.63 10.42
CA GLU A 81 4.26 5.50 11.23
C GLU A 81 2.76 5.63 11.54
N PHE A 82 2.00 4.60 11.17
CA PHE A 82 0.60 4.44 11.52
C PHE A 82 0.45 3.39 12.61
N VAL A 83 -0.68 3.42 13.31
CA VAL A 83 -1.09 2.37 14.26
C VAL A 83 -2.37 1.71 13.71
N THR A 84 -2.47 0.39 13.83
CA THR A 84 -3.62 -0.41 13.38
C THR A 84 -4.95 0.03 14.01
N ASP A 85 -6.06 -0.48 13.47
CA ASP A 85 -7.44 -0.01 13.67
C ASP A 85 -7.72 1.35 13.02
N VAL A 86 -7.07 1.57 11.88
CA VAL A 86 -7.17 2.78 11.08
C VAL A 86 -7.75 2.49 9.70
N MET A 87 -8.55 3.42 9.20
CA MET A 87 -9.02 3.47 7.82
C MET A 87 -8.38 4.68 7.12
N TYR A 88 -7.97 4.49 5.88
CA TYR A 88 -7.33 5.54 5.07
C TYR A 88 -7.65 5.33 3.59
N ALA A 89 -7.53 6.39 2.82
CA ALA A 89 -7.71 6.37 1.37
C ALA A 89 -6.35 6.42 0.67
N MET A 90 -6.21 5.71 -0.45
CA MET A 90 -5.05 5.82 -1.35
C MET A 90 -5.51 6.04 -2.78
N ARG A 91 -4.84 6.94 -3.51
CA ARG A 91 -5.16 7.21 -4.92
C ARG A 91 -4.82 6.05 -5.83
N ILE A 92 -5.68 5.78 -6.81
CA ILE A 92 -5.53 4.70 -7.80
C ILE A 92 -4.95 5.29 -9.08
N SER A 93 -3.81 4.75 -9.53
CA SER A 93 -3.18 5.16 -10.78
C SER A 93 -3.93 4.64 -12.02
N PRO A 94 -3.57 5.10 -13.23
CA PRO A 94 -4.09 4.56 -14.49
C PRO A 94 -3.77 3.09 -14.74
N THR A 95 -2.73 2.57 -14.07
CA THR A 95 -2.21 1.21 -14.20
C THR A 95 -2.45 0.40 -12.92
N ASP A 96 -2.25 -0.91 -12.96
CA ASP A 96 -2.55 -1.75 -11.80
C ASP A 96 -1.65 -1.40 -10.61
N ASN A 97 -2.29 -1.29 -9.44
CA ASN A 97 -1.64 -0.95 -8.18
C ASN A 97 -1.69 -2.13 -7.22
N ARG A 98 -0.62 -2.27 -6.44
CA ARG A 98 -0.60 -3.09 -5.23
C ARG A 98 -0.30 -2.18 -4.06
N TYR A 99 -1.22 -2.14 -3.09
CA TYR A 99 -1.03 -1.48 -1.81
C TYR A 99 -0.61 -2.51 -0.78
N PHE A 100 0.31 -2.15 0.10
CA PHE A 100 0.81 -3.06 1.13
C PHE A 100 1.13 -2.31 2.42
N VAL A 101 1.11 -3.04 3.52
CA VAL A 101 1.50 -2.53 4.84
C VAL A 101 2.74 -3.29 5.33
N LEU A 102 3.69 -2.54 5.87
CA LEU A 102 4.94 -3.06 6.43
C LEU A 102 4.88 -2.90 7.95
N PRO A 103 4.65 -3.98 8.72
CA PRO A 103 4.71 -3.88 10.17
C PRO A 103 6.14 -3.50 10.58
N LYS A 104 6.27 -2.62 11.57
CA LYS A 104 7.59 -2.16 12.06
C LYS A 104 8.38 -3.32 12.67
N ASN A 105 7.68 -4.26 13.29
CA ASN A 105 8.19 -5.56 13.68
C ASN A 105 7.60 -6.63 12.75
N ILE A 106 8.46 -7.32 12.00
CA ILE A 106 8.03 -8.25 10.94
C ILE A 106 7.24 -9.47 11.44
N GLU A 107 7.34 -9.77 12.74
CA GLU A 107 6.59 -10.84 13.40
C GLU A 107 5.14 -10.44 13.73
N ASP A 108 4.84 -9.14 13.73
CA ASP A 108 3.49 -8.67 14.01
C ASP A 108 2.57 -8.89 12.80
N LYS A 109 1.41 -9.50 13.06
CA LYS A 109 0.41 -9.80 12.04
C LYS A 109 -0.55 -8.62 11.88
N ILE A 110 -0.64 -8.10 10.67
CA ILE A 110 -1.60 -7.07 10.27
C ILE A 110 -2.53 -7.67 9.22
N LEU A 111 -3.81 -7.37 9.31
CA LEU A 111 -4.77 -7.62 8.25
C LEU A 111 -5.01 -6.33 7.49
N LEU A 112 -4.95 -6.41 6.16
CA LEU A 112 -5.24 -5.30 5.26
C LEU A 112 -6.48 -5.66 4.44
N GLU A 113 -7.54 -4.87 4.58
CA GLU A 113 -8.81 -5.09 3.90
C GLU A 113 -9.10 -3.96 2.93
N MET A 114 -9.57 -4.31 1.73
CA MET A 114 -10.20 -3.36 0.83
C MET A 114 -11.66 -3.17 1.23
N VAL A 115 -12.03 -1.96 1.59
CA VAL A 115 -13.41 -1.62 1.96
C VAL A 115 -14.22 -1.33 0.70
N GLU A 116 -13.79 -0.36 -0.10
CA GLU A 116 -14.40 -0.05 -1.40
C GLU A 116 -13.48 0.81 -2.28
N VAL A 117 -13.88 0.97 -3.54
CA VAL A 117 -13.29 1.94 -4.47
C VAL A 117 -14.31 3.06 -4.70
N THR A 118 -13.87 4.30 -4.52
CA THR A 118 -14.71 5.51 -4.67
C THR A 118 -13.87 6.67 -5.21
N THR A 119 -14.31 7.91 -5.00
CA THR A 119 -13.62 9.13 -5.41
C THR A 119 -13.24 10.01 -4.22
N VAL A 120 -12.25 10.90 -4.41
CA VAL A 120 -11.81 11.86 -3.39
C VAL A 120 -12.91 12.81 -2.90
N ASP A 121 -13.99 12.96 -3.66
CA ASP A 121 -15.11 13.87 -3.37
C ASP A 121 -16.30 13.13 -2.70
N ASP A 122 -16.13 11.87 -2.27
CA ASP A 122 -17.16 11.10 -1.57
C ASP A 122 -17.36 11.60 -0.13
N GLU A 123 -18.51 12.23 0.12
CA GLU A 123 -18.89 12.77 1.43
C GLU A 123 -18.86 11.75 2.57
N LYS A 124 -19.00 10.45 2.28
CA LYS A 124 -18.89 9.38 3.28
C LYS A 124 -17.50 9.33 3.93
N TYR A 125 -16.47 9.80 3.22
CA TYR A 125 -15.07 9.63 3.58
C TYR A 125 -14.28 10.93 3.71
N LYS A 126 -14.97 12.08 3.76
CA LYS A 126 -14.33 13.40 3.83
C LYS A 126 -13.37 13.61 5.02
N ASP A 127 -13.56 12.85 6.10
CA ASP A 127 -12.74 12.94 7.32
C ASP A 127 -11.60 11.91 7.33
N LEU A 128 -11.48 11.05 6.31
CA LEU A 128 -10.38 10.11 6.21
C LEU A 128 -9.06 10.78 5.80
N ILE A 129 -7.97 10.21 6.28
CA ILE A 129 -6.63 10.53 5.78
C ILE A 129 -6.55 10.04 4.33
N LEU A 130 -6.29 10.98 3.42
CA LEU A 130 -5.92 10.68 2.04
C LEU A 130 -4.39 10.65 1.93
N ILE A 131 -3.88 9.50 1.53
CA ILE A 131 -2.46 9.23 1.27
C ILE A 131 -2.21 9.29 -0.24
#